data_AF-A0AB36NWI2-F1
#
_entry.id   AF-A0AB36NWI2-F1
#
_cell.length_a   1.000
_cell.length_b   1.000
_cell.length_c   1.000
_cell.angle_alpha   90.00
_cell.angle_beta   90.00
_cell.angle_gamma   90.00
#
_symmetry.space_group_name_H-M   'P 1'
#
loop_
_entity.id
_entity.type
_entity.pdbx_description
1 polymer ?
#
loop_
_entity_poly.entity_id
_entity_poly.type
_entity_poly.pdbx_seq_one_letter_code
_entity_poly.pdbx_strand_id
1 'polypeptide(L)'
;MIKQILGVILGYAIFVISSIFLFKFSGVNPHEDVSKLFMVLTFVYGTFFSFISGLVAQLISKARNLKVNYVLFIIMAGFAAFSLFKSSGSSWTQLLAIFVFAPVSVLGGFFWIKRDKK
;
A
#
# COMPACT_ATOMS: atom_id res chain seq x y z
N MET A 1 2.39 -9.44 -19.93
CA MET A 1 2.59 -7.98 -19.85
C MET A 1 1.32 -7.24 -19.47
N ILE A 2 0.26 -7.22 -20.29
CA ILE A 2 -0.96 -6.42 -19.98
C ILE A 2 -1.61 -6.74 -18.63
N LYS A 3 -1.75 -8.03 -18.29
CA LYS A 3 -2.28 -8.47 -16.97
C LYS A 3 -1.40 -8.01 -15.81
N GLN A 4 -0.09 -7.97 -15.99
CA GLN A 4 0.85 -7.51 -14.96
C GLN A 4 0.72 -6.02 -14.72
N ILE A 5 0.62 -5.22 -15.80
CA ILE A 5 0.36 -3.79 -15.74
C ILE A 5 -0.97 -3.53 -15.02
N LEU A 6 -2.05 -4.22 -15.43
CA LEU A 6 -3.35 -4.13 -14.78
C LEU A 6 -3.30 -4.52 -13.30
N GLY A 7 -2.54 -5.56 -12.95
CA GLY A 7 -2.33 -5.96 -11.56
C GLY A 7 -1.67 -4.87 -10.72
N VAL A 8 -0.63 -4.22 -11.24
CA VAL A 8 0.01 -3.08 -10.56
C VAL A 8 -0.96 -1.93 -10.40
N ILE A 9 -1.67 -1.53 -11.47
CA ILE A 9 -2.61 -0.41 -11.44
C ILE A 9 -3.73 -0.66 -10.42
N LEU A 10 -4.37 -1.82 -10.47
CA LEU A 10 -5.49 -2.15 -9.60
C LEU A 10 -5.06 -2.39 -8.15
N GLY A 11 -3.89 -3.01 -7.94
CA GLY A 11 -3.29 -3.11 -6.61
C GLY A 11 -3.03 -1.72 -6.02
N TYR A 12 -2.35 -0.84 -6.76
CA TYR A 12 -2.08 0.52 -6.30
C TYR A 12 -3.38 1.31 -6.04
N ALA A 13 -4.37 1.18 -6.92
CA ALA A 13 -5.67 1.82 -6.75
C ALA A 13 -6.36 1.41 -5.45
N ILE A 14 -6.34 0.12 -5.08
CA ILE A 14 -6.91 -0.34 -3.79
C ILE A 14 -6.28 0.38 -2.61
N PHE A 15 -4.94 0.49 -2.59
CA PHE A 15 -4.23 1.15 -1.50
C PHE A 15 -4.51 2.66 -1.45
N VAL A 16 -4.47 3.34 -2.60
CA VAL A 16 -4.70 4.79 -2.68
C VAL A 16 -6.13 5.16 -2.35
N ILE A 17 -7.10 4.46 -2.96
CA ILE A 17 -8.52 4.74 -2.75
C ILE A 17 -8.88 4.52 -1.29
N SER A 18 -8.50 3.39 -0.69
CA SER A 18 -8.76 3.13 0.74
C SER A 18 -8.12 4.19 1.66
N SER A 19 -6.90 4.63 1.35
CA SER A 19 -6.24 5.71 2.10
C SER A 19 -7.00 7.04 1.97
N ILE A 20 -7.43 7.41 0.77
CA ILE A 20 -8.25 8.62 0.54
C ILE A 20 -9.57 8.53 1.32
N PHE A 21 -10.23 7.37 1.30
CA PHE A 21 -11.45 7.16 2.08
C PHE A 21 -11.20 7.37 3.57
N LEU A 22 -10.13 6.78 4.14
CA LEU A 22 -9.80 6.94 5.56
C LEU A 22 -9.65 8.41 5.95
N PHE A 23 -8.81 9.17 5.25
CA PHE A 23 -8.52 10.57 5.61
C PHE A 23 -9.68 11.51 5.28
N LYS A 24 -10.38 11.30 4.15
CA LYS A 24 -11.51 12.15 3.76
C LYS A 24 -12.71 11.98 4.70
N PHE A 25 -13.03 10.76 5.11
CA PHE A 25 -14.17 10.52 6.01
C PHE A 25 -13.85 10.86 7.46
N SER A 26 -12.60 10.72 7.89
CA SER A 26 -12.20 11.15 9.25
C SER A 26 -11.99 12.66 9.38
N GLY A 27 -11.84 13.38 8.26
CA GLY A 27 -11.50 14.80 8.27
C GLY A 27 -10.07 15.09 8.76
N VAL A 28 -9.23 14.05 8.87
CA VAL A 28 -7.87 14.15 9.40
C VAL A 28 -6.88 14.46 8.28
N ASN A 29 -6.05 15.48 8.48
CA ASN A 29 -4.95 15.80 7.58
C ASN A 29 -3.79 14.79 7.78
N PRO A 30 -3.37 14.04 6.73
CA PRO A 30 -2.29 13.06 6.84
C PRO A 30 -0.90 13.66 7.09
N HIS A 31 -0.78 15.00 7.03
CA HIS A 31 0.45 15.76 7.28
C HIS A 31 0.43 16.51 8.62
N GLU A 32 -0.58 16.29 9.44
CA GLU A 32 -0.67 16.88 10.78
C GLU A 32 -0.39 15.84 11.85
N ASP A 33 -0.03 16.33 13.03
CA ASP A 33 0.03 15.49 14.22
C ASP A 33 -1.38 15.13 14.67
N VAL A 34 -1.56 13.87 15.04
CA VAL A 34 -2.87 13.30 15.36
C VAL A 34 -2.77 12.51 16.66
N SER A 35 -3.91 12.12 17.22
CA SER A 35 -3.92 11.27 18.40
C SER A 35 -3.23 9.93 18.12
N LYS A 36 -2.50 9.41 19.11
CA LYS A 36 -1.84 8.09 19.00
C LYS A 36 -2.82 6.98 18.65
N LEU A 37 -4.05 7.06 19.15
CA LEU A 37 -5.11 6.11 18.82
C LEU A 37 -5.43 6.12 17.33
N PHE A 38 -5.55 7.30 16.71
CA PHE A 38 -5.78 7.41 15.27
C PHE A 38 -4.59 6.88 14.45
N MET A 39 -3.36 7.11 14.90
CA MET A 39 -2.17 6.52 14.26
C MET A 39 -2.21 4.98 14.29
N VAL A 40 -2.57 4.37 15.42
CA VAL A 40 -2.69 2.91 15.55
C VAL A 40 -3.80 2.36 14.66
N LEU A 41 -4.96 3.01 14.63
CA LEU A 41 -6.06 2.61 13.73
C LEU A 41 -5.65 2.70 12.26
N THR A 42 -4.96 3.78 11.87
CA THR A 42 -4.43 3.98 10.52
C THR A 42 -3.37 2.93 10.17
N PHE A 43 -2.51 2.57 11.12
CA PHE A 43 -1.53 1.50 10.94
C PHE A 43 -2.22 0.16 10.63
N VAL A 44 -3.22 -0.23 11.42
CA VAL A 44 -3.96 -1.49 11.22
C VAL A 44 -4.71 -1.46 9.89
N TYR A 45 -5.43 -0.37 9.62
CA TYR A 45 -6.22 -0.19 8.39
C TYR A 45 -5.33 -0.21 7.15
N GLY A 46 -4.27 0.59 7.13
CA GLY A 46 -3.33 0.69 6.02
C GLY A 46 -2.59 -0.63 5.76
N THR A 47 -2.20 -1.34 6.82
CA THR A 47 -1.56 -2.67 6.72
C THR A 47 -2.51 -3.67 6.05
N PHE A 48 -3.78 -3.72 6.50
CA PHE A 48 -4.79 -4.60 5.93
C PHE A 48 -5.03 -4.34 4.44
N PHE A 49 -5.29 -3.09 4.06
CA PHE A 49 -5.52 -2.75 2.65
C PHE A 49 -4.28 -2.87 1.78
N SER A 50 -3.09 -2.67 2.34
CA SER A 50 -1.86 -2.91 1.61
C SER A 50 -1.62 -4.40 1.34
N PHE A 51 -1.94 -5.27 2.29
CA PHE A 51 -1.91 -6.71 2.07
C PHE A 51 -2.87 -7.11 0.93
N ILE A 52 -4.11 -6.60 0.96
CA ILE A 52 -5.10 -6.85 -0.10
C ILE A 52 -4.63 -6.33 -1.45
N SER A 53 -4.07 -5.11 -1.48
CA SER A 53 -3.48 -4.50 -2.68
C SER A 53 -2.46 -5.44 -3.33
N GLY A 54 -1.55 -5.98 -2.53
CA GLY A 54 -0.56 -6.97 -2.95
C GLY A 54 -1.16 -8.27 -3.48
N LEU A 55 -2.13 -8.82 -2.76
CA LEU A 55 -2.83 -10.05 -3.12
C LEU A 55 -3.56 -9.90 -4.46
N VAL A 56 -4.30 -8.80 -4.63
CA VAL A 56 -5.06 -8.50 -5.86
C VAL A 56 -4.11 -8.26 -7.04
N ALA A 57 -3.01 -7.55 -6.84
CA ALA A 57 -2.00 -7.36 -7.88
C ALA A 57 -1.46 -8.71 -8.39
N GLN A 58 -1.18 -9.64 -7.48
CA GLN A 58 -0.73 -10.98 -7.84
C GLN A 58 -1.82 -11.81 -8.54
N LEU A 59 -3.05 -11.78 -8.02
CA LEU A 59 -4.22 -12.47 -8.60
C LEU A 59 -4.46 -12.04 -10.05
N ILE A 60 -4.49 -10.74 -10.32
CA ILE A 60 -4.80 -10.19 -11.65
C ILE A 60 -3.64 -10.42 -12.61
N SER A 61 -2.40 -10.25 -12.13
CA SER A 61 -1.22 -10.41 -12.98
C SER A 61 -0.97 -11.84 -13.43
N LYS A 62 -1.50 -12.83 -12.69
CA LYS A 62 -1.25 -14.27 -12.89
C LYS A 62 0.24 -14.62 -12.92
N ALA A 63 1.09 -13.79 -12.30
CA ALA A 63 2.51 -14.06 -12.22
C ALA A 63 2.76 -15.22 -11.23
N ARG A 64 3.84 -15.99 -11.46
CA ARG A 64 4.30 -17.05 -10.54
C ARG A 64 5.48 -16.61 -9.64
N ASN A 65 5.82 -15.33 -9.71
CA ASN A 65 6.91 -14.70 -8.95
C ASN A 65 6.45 -13.32 -8.44
N LEU A 66 7.28 -12.72 -7.59
CA LEU A 66 6.97 -11.45 -6.91
C LEU A 66 7.35 -10.19 -7.69
N LYS A 67 7.76 -10.29 -8.97
CA LYS A 67 8.21 -9.11 -9.74
C LYS A 67 7.15 -8.00 -9.76
N VAL A 68 5.88 -8.36 -9.93
CA VAL A 68 4.75 -7.43 -9.94
C VAL A 68 4.62 -6.71 -8.59
N ASN A 69 4.73 -7.44 -7.49
CA ASN A 69 4.62 -6.88 -6.15
C ASN A 69 5.83 -6.02 -5.78
N TYR A 70 7.03 -6.32 -6.28
CA TYR A 70 8.18 -5.42 -6.11
C TYR A 70 8.02 -4.12 -6.89
N VAL A 71 7.43 -4.15 -8.09
CA VAL A 71 7.08 -2.93 -8.82
C VAL A 71 6.05 -2.12 -8.04
N LEU A 72 5.00 -2.77 -7.52
CA LEU A 72 4.01 -2.12 -6.66
C LEU A 72 4.64 -1.50 -5.40
N PHE A 73 5.54 -2.23 -4.74
CA PHE A 73 6.33 -1.75 -3.61
C PHE A 73 7.09 -0.46 -3.98
N ILE A 74 7.81 -0.45 -5.10
CA ILE A 74 8.59 0.71 -5.55
C ILE A 74 7.66 1.90 -5.81
N ILE A 75 6.48 1.68 -6.40
CA ILE A 75 5.51 2.75 -6.65
C ILE A 75 4.99 3.31 -5.33
N MET A 76 4.56 2.46 -4.39
CA MET A 76 4.03 2.90 -3.10
C MET A 76 5.09 3.65 -2.28
N ALA A 77 6.28 3.06 -2.13
CA ALA A 77 7.38 3.67 -1.41
C ALA A 77 7.91 4.92 -2.13
N GLY A 78 7.94 4.92 -3.45
CA GLY A 78 8.40 6.05 -4.27
C GLY A 78 7.49 7.26 -4.14
N PHE A 79 6.16 7.09 -4.22
CA PHE A 79 5.22 8.18 -3.98
C PHE A 79 5.25 8.67 -2.53
N ALA A 80 5.39 7.77 -1.56
CA ALA A 80 5.52 8.14 -0.16
C ALA A 80 6.82 8.90 0.12
N ALA A 81 7.94 8.47 -0.46
CA ALA A 81 9.23 9.16 -0.36
C ALA A 81 9.17 10.53 -1.05
N PHE A 82 8.57 10.61 -2.23
CA PHE A 82 8.33 11.90 -2.89
C PHE A 82 7.50 12.83 -2.01
N SER A 83 6.41 12.32 -1.42
CA SER A 83 5.56 13.07 -0.48
C SER A 83 6.36 13.53 0.75
N LEU A 84 7.21 12.67 1.31
CA LEU A 84 8.05 12.94 2.48
C LEU A 84 8.96 14.15 2.25
N PHE A 85 9.60 14.24 1.08
CA PHE A 85 10.49 15.37 0.76
C PHE A 85 9.74 16.67 0.39
N LYS A 86 8.44 16.59 0.09
CA LYS A 86 7.64 17.72 -0.37
C LYS A 86 6.77 18.33 0.73
N SER A 87 6.43 17.57 1.77
CA SER A 87 5.60 18.03 2.88
C SER A 87 6.43 18.68 3.99
N SER A 88 5.99 19.84 4.49
CA SER A 88 6.61 20.53 5.64
C SER A 88 6.00 20.14 7.00
N GLY A 89 5.01 19.23 7.01
CA GLY A 89 4.30 18.78 8.21
C GLY A 89 4.79 17.44 8.76
N SER A 90 3.94 16.83 9.59
CA SER A 90 4.18 15.50 10.16
C SER A 90 4.32 14.45 9.06
N SER A 91 5.29 13.55 9.26
CA SER A 91 5.74 12.58 8.23
C SER A 91 5.33 11.13 8.54
N TRP A 92 4.50 10.93 9.55
CA TRP A 92 4.20 9.59 10.07
C TRP A 92 3.50 8.70 9.03
N THR A 93 2.61 9.26 8.20
CA THR A 93 1.90 8.50 7.16
C THR A 93 2.83 8.04 6.05
N GLN A 94 3.80 8.88 5.66
CA GLN A 94 4.83 8.56 4.66
C GLN A 94 5.77 7.48 5.19
N LEU A 95 6.20 7.59 6.45
CA LEU A 95 7.05 6.60 7.09
C LEU A 95 6.33 5.24 7.18
N LEU A 96 5.05 5.22 7.56
CA LEU A 96 4.25 3.99 7.52
C LEU A 96 4.12 3.43 6.11
N ALA A 97 3.91 4.28 5.10
CA ALA A 97 3.80 3.82 3.72
C ALA A 97 5.10 3.17 3.21
N ILE A 98 6.27 3.73 3.55
CA ILE A 98 7.58 3.21 3.13
C ILE A 98 7.95 1.94 3.90
N PHE A 99 7.87 1.98 5.23
CA PHE A 99 8.43 0.93 6.09
C PHE A 99 7.46 -0.17 6.49
N VAL A 100 6.15 0.04 6.29
CA VAL A 100 5.12 -0.93 6.67
C VAL A 100 4.29 -1.32 5.47
N PHE A 101 3.57 -0.37 4.87
CA PHE A 101 2.55 -0.71 3.86
C PHE A 101 3.22 -1.27 2.60
N ALA A 102 4.20 -0.58 2.00
CA ALA A 102 4.87 -1.10 0.81
C ALA A 102 5.42 -2.54 1.02
N PRO A 103 6.16 -2.87 2.10
CA PRO A 103 6.56 -4.25 2.39
C PRO A 103 5.39 -5.22 2.53
N VAL A 104 4.31 -4.83 3.21
CA VAL A 104 3.14 -5.68 3.42
C VAL A 104 2.41 -5.99 2.11
N SER A 105 2.44 -5.09 1.12
CA SER A 105 1.96 -5.39 -0.23
C SER A 105 2.73 -6.53 -0.92
N VAL A 106 4.01 -6.72 -0.58
CA VAL A 106 4.78 -7.87 -1.07
C VAL A 106 4.32 -9.15 -0.38
N LEU A 107 4.07 -9.10 0.93
CA LEU A 107 3.56 -10.24 1.70
C LEU A 107 2.20 -10.73 1.18
N GLY A 108 1.32 -9.82 0.76
CA GLY A 108 0.04 -10.15 0.12
C GLY A 108 0.21 -10.98 -1.16
N GLY A 109 1.13 -10.58 -2.03
CA GLY A 109 1.43 -11.35 -3.25
C GLY A 109 2.09 -12.68 -2.96
N PHE A 110 2.99 -12.73 -1.97
CA PHE A 110 3.65 -13.97 -1.55
C PHE A 110 2.66 -15.00 -1.02
N PHE A 111 1.71 -14.55 -0.21
CA PHE A 111 0.61 -15.40 0.28
C PHE A 111 -0.18 -16.01 -0.89
N TRP A 112 -0.53 -15.21 -1.89
CA TRP A 112 -1.27 -15.69 -3.06
C TRP A 112 -0.51 -16.76 -3.85
N ILE A 113 0.78 -16.52 -4.14
CA ILE A 113 1.61 -17.49 -4.87
C ILE A 113 1.71 -18.81 -4.10
N LYS A 114 1.88 -18.76 -2.77
CA LYS A 114 1.95 -19.97 -1.94
C LYS A 114 0.63 -20.74 -1.92
N ARG A 115 -0.51 -20.03 -1.92
CA ARG A 115 -1.85 -20.63 -1.99
C ARG A 115 -2.08 -21.37 -3.30
N ASP A 116 -1.63 -20.80 -4.42
CA ASP A 116 -1.82 -21.36 -5.78
C ASP A 116 -0.93 -22.57 -6.09
N LYS A 117 0.12 -22.80 -5.28
CA LYS A 117 1.02 -23.96 -5.42
C LYS A 117 0.53 -25.22 -4.69
N LYS A 118 -0.49 -25.09 -3.84
CA LYS A 118 -1.15 -26.22 -3.18
C LYS A 118 -2.32 -26.69 -4.03
#